data_AF-A0A7C5FGC1-F1
#
_entry.id   AF-A0A7C5FGC1-F1
#
_cell.length_a   1.000
_cell.length_b   1.000
_cell.length_c   1.000
_cell.angle_alpha   90.00
_cell.angle_beta   90.00
_cell.angle_gamma   90.00
#
_symmetry.space_group_name_H-M   'P 1'
#
loop_
_entity.id
_entity.type
_entity.pdbx_description
1 polymer ?
#
loop_
_entity_poly.entity_id
_entity_poly.type
_entity_poly.pdbx_seq_one_letter_code
_entity_poly.pdbx_strand_id
1 'polypeptide(L)'
;YIVPKGSITIDGISLTVNDVFDESFRLTIIPHTLENTLIKEYKIGTKVNIETDMFARYIEHILSHKKQSKKGLGWADIDAISMSY
;
A
#
# COMPACT_ATOMS: atom_id res chain seq x y z
N TYR A 1 -0.28 -2.00 -1.81
CA TYR A 1 0.08 -0.95 -0.83
C TYR A 1 0.78 -1.60 0.35
N ILE A 2 2.10 -1.66 0.34
CA ILE A 2 2.90 -2.19 1.45
C ILE A 2 3.93 -1.11 1.75
N VAL A 3 3.98 -0.65 3.00
CA VAL A 3 4.88 0.43 3.43
C VAL A 3 5.88 -0.17 4.40
N PRO A 4 7.19 0.13 4.27
CA PRO A 4 8.18 -0.29 5.27
C PRO A 4 7.76 0.17 6.67
N LYS A 5 7.89 -0.72 7.65
CA LYS A 5 7.44 -0.52 9.04
C LYS A 5 5.93 -0.36 9.22
N GLY A 6 5.14 -0.55 8.17
CA GLY A 6 3.69 -0.62 8.25
C GLY A 6 3.19 -1.99 8.74
N SER A 7 1.90 -2.03 9.05
CA SER A 7 1.20 -3.27 9.40
C SER A 7 0.70 -3.99 8.15
N ILE A 8 0.73 -5.32 8.19
CA ILE A 8 0.17 -6.21 7.17
C ILE A 8 -0.40 -7.44 7.84
N THR A 9 -1.47 -7.99 7.28
CA THR A 9 -2.06 -9.23 7.75
C THR A 9 -1.84 -10.34 6.73
N ILE A 10 -1.36 -11.50 7.18
CA ILE A 10 -1.24 -12.72 6.37
C ILE A 10 -2.10 -13.81 6.99
N ASP A 11 -3.10 -14.31 6.27
CA ASP A 11 -4.10 -15.27 6.77
C ASP A 11 -4.65 -14.92 8.18
N GLY A 12 -4.96 -13.64 8.40
CA GLY A 12 -5.46 -13.14 9.68
C GLY A 12 -4.39 -12.82 10.74
N ILE A 13 -3.10 -13.09 10.46
CA ILE A 13 -2.00 -12.85 11.40
C ILE A 13 -1.43 -11.45 11.18
N SER A 14 -1.56 -10.59 12.18
CA SER A 14 -1.00 -9.23 12.15
C SER A 14 0.52 -9.24 12.31
N LEU A 15 1.22 -8.62 11.36
CA LEU A 15 2.68 -8.61 11.26
C LEU A 15 3.19 -7.21 10.88
N THR A 16 4.46 -6.94 11.16
CA THR A 16 5.13 -5.70 10.75
C THR A 16 6.05 -5.97 9.56
N VAL A 17 5.96 -5.10 8.55
CA VAL A 17 6.82 -5.14 7.37
C VAL A 17 8.21 -4.63 7.72
N ASN A 18 9.25 -5.45 7.51
CA ASN A 18 10.63 -5.03 7.74
C ASN A 18 11.15 -4.18 6.60
N ASP A 19 11.04 -4.74 5.38
CA ASP A 19 11.58 -4.19 4.13
C ASP A 19 10.61 -4.50 2.97
N VAL A 20 10.61 -3.63 1.96
CA VAL A 20 9.80 -3.76 0.75
C VAL A 20 10.74 -3.69 -0.46
N PHE A 21 10.55 -4.59 -1.41
CA PHE A 21 11.25 -4.67 -2.70
C PHE A 21 10.23 -4.56 -3.83
N ASP A 22 10.68 -4.59 -5.09
CA ASP A 22 9.80 -4.37 -6.26
C ASP A 22 8.64 -5.36 -6.34
N GLU A 23 8.90 -6.66 -6.12
CA GLU A 23 7.89 -7.73 -6.20
C GLU A 23 7.78 -8.58 -4.93
N SER A 24 8.41 -8.13 -3.82
CA SER A 24 8.40 -8.90 -2.57
C SER A 24 8.58 -8.02 -1.34
N PHE A 25 8.36 -8.58 -0.16
CA PHE A 25 8.59 -7.90 1.11
C PHE A 25 9.12 -8.90 2.14
N ARG A 26 9.78 -8.37 3.17
CA ARG A 26 10.36 -9.16 4.26
C ARG A 26 9.59 -8.96 5.55
N LEU A 27 9.40 -10.06 6.27
CA LEU A 27 8.82 -10.10 7.61
C LEU A 27 9.77 -10.81 8.56
N THR A 28 9.77 -10.39 9.82
CA THR A 28 10.42 -11.09 10.93
C THR A 28 9.35 -11.77 11.76
N ILE A 29 9.42 -13.09 11.86
CA ILE A 29 8.50 -13.87 12.68
C ILE A 29 9.20 -14.22 13.99
N ILE A 30 8.61 -13.81 15.11
CA ILE A 30 9.10 -14.17 16.44
C ILE A 30 8.67 -15.60 16.80
N PRO A 31 9.39 -16.30 17.71
CA PRO A 31 9.07 -17.68 18.08
C PRO A 31 7.62 -17.90 18.49
N HIS A 32 7.06 -16.99 19.30
CA HIS A 32 5.67 -17.08 19.74
C HIS A 32 4.68 -17.08 18.56
N THR A 33 4.87 -16.21 17.57
CA THR A 33 4.03 -16.16 16.36
C THR A 33 4.21 -17.41 15.51
N LEU A 34 5.45 -17.90 15.37
CA LEU A 34 5.72 -19.13 14.63
C LEU A 34 4.97 -20.32 15.26
N GLU A 35 5.06 -20.49 16.58
CA GLU A 35 4.47 -21.63 17.30
C GLU A 35 2.94 -21.61 17.34
N ASN A 36 2.34 -20.42 17.46
CA ASN A 36 0.92 -20.22 17.73
C ASN A 36 0.09 -19.81 16.51
N THR A 37 0.65 -19.86 15.30
CA THR A 37 -0.08 -19.51 14.07
C THR A 37 0.16 -20.51 12.94
N LEU A 38 -0.52 -20.32 11.81
CA LEU A 38 -0.38 -21.15 10.60
C LEU A 38 1.01 -21.03 9.94
N ILE A 39 1.81 -20.02 10.31
CA ILE A 39 3.11 -19.76 9.69
C ILE A 39 4.07 -20.96 9.81
N LYS A 40 4.00 -21.75 10.89
CA LYS A 40 4.83 -22.97 11.02
C LYS A 40 4.59 -24.02 9.94
N GLU A 41 3.44 -23.96 9.26
CA GLU A 41 3.05 -24.91 8.22
C GLU A 41 3.38 -24.40 6.82
N TYR A 42 3.74 -23.13 6.69
CA TYR A 42 4.04 -22.51 5.40
C TYR A 42 5.29 -23.11 4.77
N LYS A 43 5.24 -23.27 3.45
CA LYS A 43 6.35 -23.72 2.62
C LYS A 43 6.50 -22.77 1.45
N ILE A 44 7.65 -22.86 0.78
CA ILE A 44 7.86 -22.11 -0.47
C ILE A 44 6.76 -22.50 -1.46
N GLY A 45 6.08 -21.50 -2.02
CA GLY A 45 4.96 -21.68 -2.94
C GLY A 45 3.58 -21.74 -2.26
N THR A 46 3.49 -21.71 -0.93
CA THR A 46 2.20 -21.58 -0.24
C THR A 46 1.53 -20.27 -0.66
N LYS A 47 0.28 -20.37 -1.12
CA LYS A 47 -0.58 -19.20 -1.35
C LYS A 47 -1.18 -18.78 -0.02
N VAL A 48 -1.19 -17.48 0.24
CA VAL A 48 -1.69 -16.88 1.47
C VAL A 48 -2.62 -15.72 1.13
N ASN A 49 -3.55 -15.42 2.02
CA ASN A 49 -4.37 -14.22 1.92
C ASN A 49 -3.60 -13.03 2.50
N ILE A 50 -3.63 -11.90 1.80
CA ILE A 50 -2.95 -10.67 2.21
C ILE A 50 -3.98 -9.57 2.39
N GLU A 51 -3.97 -8.94 3.57
CA GLU A 51 -4.73 -7.71 3.83
C GLU A 51 -3.74 -6.58 4.16
N THR A 52 -3.84 -5.49 3.41
CA THR A 52 -3.00 -4.31 3.61
C THR A 52 -3.68 -3.31 4.55
N ASP A 53 -2.89 -2.52 5.26
CA ASP A 53 -3.40 -1.49 6.17
C ASP A 53 -4.42 -0.55 5.49
N MET A 54 -5.63 -0.49 6.04
CA MET A 54 -6.69 0.39 5.59
C MET A 54 -6.28 1.87 5.67
N PHE A 55 -5.53 2.29 6.69
CA PHE A 55 -5.07 3.67 6.82
C PHE A 55 -4.15 4.05 5.67
N ALA A 56 -3.21 3.17 5.30
CA ALA A 56 -2.32 3.41 4.17
C ALA A 56 -3.13 3.58 2.87
N ARG A 57 -4.17 2.76 2.66
CA ARG A 57 -5.07 2.86 1.52
C ARG A 57 -5.89 4.15 1.54
N TYR A 58 -6.41 4.57 2.69
CA TYR A 58 -7.17 5.82 2.82
C TYR A 58 -6.30 7.06 2.60
N ILE A 59 -5.08 7.08 3.16
CA ILE A 59 -4.14 8.19 2.97
C ILE A 59 -3.79 8.33 1.48
N GLU A 60 -3.51 7.22 0.81
CA GLU A 60 -3.25 7.24 -0.63
C GLU A 60 -4.46 7.74 -1.43
N HIS A 61 -5.67 7.28 -1.10
CA HIS A 61 -6.89 7.73 -1.76
C HIS A 61 -7.07 9.25 -1.61
N ILE A 62 -6.81 9.81 -0.43
CA ILE A 62 -6.88 11.26 -0.19
C ILE A 62 -5.80 12.01 -1.00
N LEU A 63 -4.56 11.49 -1.01
CA LEU A 63 -3.44 12.12 -1.72
C LEU A 63 -3.61 12.09 -3.24
N SER A 64 -4.16 11.00 -3.80
CA SER A 64 -4.44 10.87 -5.23
C SER A 64 -5.54 11.85 -5.67
N HIS A 65 -6.59 12.03 -4.87
CA HIS A 65 -7.65 13.02 -5.15
C HIS A 65 -7.17 14.46 -5.05
N LYS A 66 -6.25 14.78 -4.10
CA LYS A 66 -5.64 16.11 -4.03
C LYS A 66 -4.75 16.44 -5.23
N LYS A 67 -4.16 15.45 -5.91
CA LYS A 67 -3.40 15.70 -7.16
C LYS A 67 -4.29 16.12 -8.32
N GLN A 68 -5.56 15.69 -8.35
CA GLN A 68 -6.49 16.06 -9.42
C GLN A 68 -6.99 17.51 -9.32
N SER A 69 -7.13 18.08 -8.11
CA SER A 69 -7.59 19.47 -7.95
C SER A 69 -6.56 20.54 -8.30
N LYS A 70 -5.30 20.15 -8.57
CA LYS A 70 -4.21 21.07 -8.96
C LYS A 70 -4.01 21.24 -10.48
N LYS A 71 -4.91 20.72 -11.32
CA LYS A 71 -5.07 21.29 -12.68
C LYS A 71 -5.93 22.55 -12.56
N GLY A 72 -5.36 23.62 -12.01
CA GLY A 72 -5.86 24.95 -12.33
C GLY A 72 -5.61 25.18 -13.82
N LEU A 73 -6.61 25.70 -14.56
CA LEU A 73 -6.41 26.13 -15.94
C LEU A 73 -5.15 27.00 -15.99
N GLY A 74 -4.14 26.55 -16.74
CA GLY A 74 -2.94 27.34 -16.94
C GLY A 74 -3.28 28.58 -17.76
N TRP A 75 -2.45 29.61 -17.69
CA TRP A 75 -2.61 30.81 -18.53
C TRP A 75 -2.76 30.46 -20.02
N ALA A 76 -2.08 29.41 -20.49
CA ALA A 76 -2.23 28.89 -21.84
C ALA A 76 -3.63 28.32 -22.15
N ASP A 77 -4.29 27.69 -21.17
CA ASP A 77 -5.66 27.20 -21.33
C ASP A 77 -6.66 28.38 -21.36
N ILE A 78 -6.39 29.44 -20.61
CA ILE A 78 -7.18 30.69 -20.59
C ILE A 78 -7.03 31.44 -21.91
N ASP A 79 -5.81 31.56 -22.43
CA ASP A 79 -5.53 32.20 -23.72
C ASP A 79 -6.24 31.48 -24.88
N ALA A 80 -6.29 30.15 -24.85
CA ALA A 80 -7.01 29.35 -25.84
C ALA A 80 -8.54 29.60 -25.80
N ILE A 81 -9.12 29.76 -24.61
CA ILE A 81 -10.54 30.09 -24.45
C ILE A 81 -10.83 31.51 -24.93
N SER A 82 -9.97 32.48 -24.60
CA SER A 82 -10.16 33.88 -25.00
C SER A 82 -10.02 34.11 -26.51
N MET A 83 -9.23 33.30 -27.22
CA MET A 83 -9.12 33.37 -28.69
C MET A 83 -10.27 32.66 -29.43
N SER A 84 -11.14 31.94 -28.71
CA SER A 84 -12.30 31.25 -29.29
C SER A 84 -13.59 32.10 -29.31
N TYR A 85 -13.53 33.32 -28.77
CA TYR A 85 -14.60 34.33 -28.80
C TYR A 85 -14.35 35.43 -29.82
#